data_AF-A0A660SD62-F1
#
_entry.id   AF-A0A660SD62-F1
#
_cell.length_a   1.000
_cell.length_b   1.000
_cell.length_c   1.000
_cell.angle_alpha   90.00
_cell.angle_beta   90.00
_cell.angle_gamma   90.00
#
_symmetry.space_group_name_H-M   'P 1'
#
loop_
_entity.id
_entity.type
_entity.pdbx_description
1 polymer ?
#
loop_
_entity_poly.entity_id
_entity_poly.type
_entity_poly.pdbx_seq_one_letter_code
_entity_poly.pdbx_strand_id
1 'polypeptide(L)'
;MKKIILAVLIIACARKEETVLKIGENRYTTLDLKLADSVWSEFLLNRLLANLGMRKDVHLLPPLVEEIPKQERSLIIKKYYEKMVKEKTPLTDADFRKALDEISLRVHLVQLNFETRKQADYAYMMIKKGVPFDTVVLLFRNPKFFSGDIGYVPYHFLSDETRAMIKRMKVGEISPPYRESYHWKIIQLVDKRKEELKNIERIKDVIRTGLKERKERLYLKRMVEELKKKHHVVYNESILPYLFKPYDSIPPIILNTWLVRMDDRELKLGSIHRDLYQLRSRMGYHPEDVLNYEIQNELLYQEALRAGFKEKFWRELRLAREDLIAKHMYKLLITDSINISAAEIDSIISKEGIKNRIQAERLLRESKEKARRKKIMIRLKTELAASLNVAVLNRLGMKEE
;
A
#
# COMPACT_ATOMS: atom_id res chain seq x y z
N MET A 1 18.84 -43.60 29.55
CA MET A 1 17.69 -42.79 30.03
C MET A 1 17.30 -41.85 28.89
N LYS A 2 16.51 -42.29 27.90
CA LYS A 2 15.04 -42.21 27.82
C LYS A 2 14.46 -40.84 28.20
N LYS A 3 13.73 -40.24 27.23
CA LYS A 3 12.65 -39.23 27.36
C LYS A 3 13.15 -37.79 27.58
N ILE A 4 12.79 -36.75 26.84
CA ILE A 4 11.61 -36.47 25.98
C ILE A 4 12.03 -35.47 24.88
N ILE A 5 11.68 -35.82 23.64
CA ILE A 5 11.45 -34.88 22.54
C ILE A 5 10.27 -34.01 22.98
N LEU A 6 10.53 -32.81 23.49
CA LEU A 6 9.48 -31.81 23.62
C LEU A 6 9.43 -31.08 22.27
N ALA A 7 8.79 -31.75 21.31
CA ALA A 7 8.05 -31.05 20.30
C ALA A 7 7.20 -30.03 21.07
N VAL A 8 7.55 -28.75 20.95
CA VAL A 8 6.65 -27.65 21.30
C VAL A 8 5.58 -27.66 20.21
N LEU A 9 4.75 -28.71 20.25
CA LEU A 9 3.32 -28.62 20.08
C LEU A 9 2.90 -27.51 21.03
N ILE A 10 2.95 -26.28 20.50
CA ILE A 10 2.06 -25.21 20.94
C ILE A 10 0.66 -25.75 20.62
N ILE A 11 0.18 -26.63 21.50
CA ILE A 11 -1.18 -26.57 21.97
C ILE A 11 -1.25 -25.19 22.62
N ALA A 12 -1.38 -24.16 21.78
CA ALA A 12 -2.00 -22.95 22.22
C ALA A 12 -3.35 -23.46 22.71
N CYS A 13 -3.53 -23.51 24.02
CA CYS A 13 -4.85 -23.46 24.60
C CYS A 13 -5.63 -22.49 23.74
N ALA A 14 -6.59 -23.02 22.99
CA ALA A 14 -7.63 -22.21 22.40
C ALA A 14 -8.26 -21.52 23.61
N ARG A 15 -7.79 -20.31 23.94
CA ARG A 15 -8.52 -19.43 24.84
C ARG A 15 -9.86 -19.31 24.16
N LYS A 16 -10.86 -19.97 24.75
CA LYS A 16 -12.23 -20.00 24.25
C LYS A 16 -12.57 -18.57 23.84
N GLU A 17 -13.03 -18.37 22.62
CA GLU A 17 -13.40 -17.03 22.16
C GLU A 17 -14.61 -16.58 22.99
N GLU A 18 -14.35 -15.78 24.02
CA GLU A 18 -15.39 -15.32 24.94
C GLU A 18 -16.07 -14.09 24.36
N THR A 19 -17.39 -14.02 24.51
CA THR A 19 -18.14 -12.80 24.16
C THR A 19 -17.76 -11.68 25.14
N VAL A 20 -17.29 -10.56 24.60
CA VAL A 20 -16.94 -9.33 25.34
C VAL A 20 -18.08 -8.31 25.30
N LEU A 21 -18.85 -8.29 24.21
CA LEU A 21 -19.90 -7.32 23.95
C LEU A 21 -21.01 -7.99 23.12
N LYS A 22 -22.26 -7.76 23.52
CA LYS A 22 -23.45 -8.08 22.73
C LYS A 22 -24.22 -6.80 22.47
N ILE A 23 -24.68 -6.58 21.24
CA ILE A 23 -25.52 -5.44 20.84
C ILE A 23 -26.69 -6.00 20.03
N GLY A 24 -27.89 -6.07 20.63
CA GLY A 24 -29.00 -6.83 20.04
C GLY A 24 -28.57 -8.28 19.76
N GLU A 25 -28.72 -8.72 18.51
CA GLU A 25 -28.30 -10.07 18.07
C GLU A 25 -26.79 -10.19 17.78
N ASN A 26 -26.09 -9.07 17.61
CA ASN A 26 -24.67 -9.08 17.26
C ASN A 26 -23.81 -9.41 18.47
N ARG A 27 -22.87 -10.36 18.29
CA ARG A 27 -21.91 -10.79 19.31
C ARG A 27 -20.49 -10.46 18.85
N TYR A 28 -19.73 -9.87 19.77
CA TYR A 28 -18.32 -9.53 19.60
C TYR A 28 -17.49 -10.27 20.66
N THR A 29 -16.38 -10.83 20.22
CA THR A 29 -15.53 -11.73 21.01
C THR A 29 -14.18 -11.10 21.36
N THR A 30 -13.43 -11.77 22.23
CA THR A 30 -12.02 -11.47 22.50
C THR A 30 -11.16 -11.45 21.22
N LEU A 31 -11.50 -12.26 20.21
CA LEU A 31 -10.83 -12.23 18.92
C LEU A 31 -11.19 -10.99 18.10
N ASP A 32 -12.46 -10.59 18.07
CA ASP A 32 -12.88 -9.37 17.35
C ASP A 32 -12.17 -8.13 17.92
N LEU A 33 -12.05 -8.07 19.25
CA LEU A 33 -11.34 -7.00 19.94
C LEU A 33 -9.84 -6.99 19.60
N LYS A 34 -9.22 -8.16 19.52
CA LYS A 34 -7.81 -8.29 19.10
C LYS A 34 -7.60 -7.88 17.64
N LEU A 35 -8.54 -8.22 16.76
CA LEU A 35 -8.45 -7.90 15.33
C LEU A 35 -8.66 -6.41 15.04
N ALA A 36 -9.48 -5.73 15.84
CA ALA A 36 -9.72 -4.30 15.70
C ALA A 36 -8.51 -3.43 16.09
N ASP A 37 -7.58 -3.96 16.90
CA ASP A 37 -6.33 -3.30 17.32
C ASP A 37 -6.56 -1.87 17.86
N SER A 38 -7.62 -1.70 18.66
CA SER A 38 -8.07 -0.42 19.21
C SER A 38 -8.26 -0.51 20.73
N VAL A 39 -8.19 0.62 21.43
CA VAL A 39 -8.56 0.67 22.85
C VAL A 39 -10.05 0.34 23.05
N TRP A 40 -10.39 -0.21 24.22
CA TRP A 40 -11.76 -0.68 24.52
C TRP A 40 -12.85 0.36 24.28
N SER A 41 -12.63 1.61 24.70
CA SER A 41 -13.61 2.69 24.56
C SER A 41 -13.86 3.11 23.11
N GLU A 42 -12.88 2.89 22.23
CA GLU A 42 -13.02 3.12 20.79
C GLU A 42 -13.71 1.94 20.13
N PHE A 43 -13.29 0.71 20.45
CA PHE A 43 -13.95 -0.51 19.97
C PHE A 43 -15.45 -0.48 20.27
N LEU A 44 -15.81 -0.20 21.52
CA LEU A 44 -17.20 -0.16 21.98
C LEU A 44 -18.01 0.91 21.24
N LEU A 45 -17.49 2.13 21.14
CA LEU A 45 -18.16 3.21 20.43
C LEU A 45 -18.36 2.86 18.95
N ASN A 46 -17.32 2.34 18.29
CA ASN A 46 -17.38 1.98 16.88
C ASN A 46 -18.43 0.89 16.65
N ARG A 47 -18.49 -0.15 17.49
CA ARG A 47 -19.54 -1.18 17.37
C ARG A 47 -20.94 -0.61 17.58
N LEU A 48 -21.14 0.28 18.57
CA LEU A 48 -22.43 0.95 18.78
C LEU A 48 -22.85 1.79 17.58
N LEU A 49 -21.93 2.61 17.05
CA LEU A 49 -22.18 3.46 15.89
C LEU A 49 -22.43 2.63 14.61
N ALA A 50 -21.67 1.56 14.40
CA ALA A 50 -21.87 0.64 13.28
C ALA A 50 -23.24 -0.02 13.33
N ASN A 51 -23.64 -0.53 14.52
CA ASN A 51 -24.96 -1.15 14.71
C ASN A 51 -26.10 -0.16 14.48
N LEU A 52 -25.98 1.08 14.96
CA LEU A 52 -26.94 2.14 14.67
C LEU A 52 -27.00 2.46 13.16
N GLY A 53 -25.84 2.60 12.52
CA GLY A 53 -25.75 2.90 11.09
C GLY A 53 -26.36 1.79 10.24
N MET A 54 -26.16 0.52 10.62
CA MET A 54 -26.81 -0.62 9.99
C MET A 54 -28.34 -0.56 10.12
N ARG A 55 -28.88 -0.26 11.32
CA ARG A 55 -30.33 -0.09 11.54
C ARG A 55 -30.94 1.08 10.75
N LYS A 56 -30.12 2.05 10.34
CA LYS A 56 -30.53 3.23 9.58
C LYS A 56 -30.17 3.13 8.09
N ASP A 57 -29.80 1.95 7.62
CA ASP A 57 -29.43 1.70 6.22
C ASP A 57 -28.31 2.62 5.68
N VAL A 58 -27.44 3.10 6.58
CA VAL A 58 -26.36 4.03 6.23
C VAL A 58 -25.38 3.39 5.25
N HIS A 59 -25.21 2.07 5.33
CA HIS A 59 -24.41 1.29 4.40
C HIS A 59 -24.91 1.29 2.94
N LEU A 60 -26.16 1.74 2.69
CA LEU A 60 -26.75 1.91 1.37
C LEU A 60 -26.60 3.35 0.83
N LEU A 61 -26.03 4.28 1.60
CA LEU A 61 -25.78 5.63 1.14
C LEU A 61 -24.71 5.64 0.03
N PRO A 62 -24.81 6.52 -0.98
CA PRO A 62 -23.92 6.51 -2.16
C PRO A 62 -22.43 6.45 -1.83
N PRO A 63 -21.89 7.23 -0.86
CA PRO A 63 -20.46 7.16 -0.52
C PRO A 63 -20.02 5.76 -0.03
N LEU A 64 -20.88 5.07 0.74
CA LEU A 64 -20.53 3.78 1.34
C LEU A 64 -20.78 2.59 0.42
N VAL A 65 -21.78 2.67 -0.47
CA VAL A 65 -22.00 1.65 -1.52
C VAL A 65 -20.78 1.50 -2.41
N GLU A 66 -20.05 2.59 -2.66
CA GLU A 66 -18.80 2.56 -3.42
C GLU A 66 -17.56 2.23 -2.57
N GLU A 67 -17.48 2.74 -1.34
CA GLU A 67 -16.27 2.61 -0.50
C GLU A 67 -16.13 1.22 0.13
N ILE A 68 -17.23 0.59 0.56
CA ILE A 68 -17.20 -0.72 1.23
C ILE A 68 -16.56 -1.79 0.33
N PRO A 69 -17.00 -2.01 -0.93
CA PRO A 69 -16.39 -3.02 -1.79
C PRO A 69 -14.91 -2.74 -2.09
N LYS A 70 -14.51 -1.46 -2.19
CA LYS A 70 -13.11 -1.07 -2.41
C LYS A 70 -12.24 -1.44 -1.21
N GLN A 71 -12.71 -1.17 0.02
CA GLN A 71 -11.98 -1.54 1.23
C GLN A 71 -11.93 -3.06 1.45
N GLU A 72 -13.04 -3.77 1.22
CA GLU A 72 -13.07 -5.24 1.29
C GLU A 72 -12.07 -5.85 0.31
N ARG A 73 -12.06 -5.38 -0.94
CA ARG A 73 -11.09 -5.79 -1.96
C ARG A 73 -9.65 -5.52 -1.52
N SER A 74 -9.36 -4.31 -1.05
CA SER A 74 -8.04 -3.93 -0.56
C SER A 74 -7.58 -4.83 0.60
N LEU A 75 -8.47 -5.14 1.53
CA LEU A 75 -8.17 -6.03 2.66
C LEU A 75 -7.88 -7.46 2.19
N ILE A 76 -8.67 -8.01 1.27
CA ILE A 76 -8.45 -9.34 0.70
C ILE A 76 -7.08 -9.42 0.00
N ILE A 77 -6.74 -8.42 -0.83
CA ILE A 77 -5.43 -8.33 -1.49
C ILE A 77 -4.32 -8.25 -0.45
N LYS A 78 -4.47 -7.42 0.59
CA LYS A 78 -3.49 -7.29 1.68
C LYS A 78 -3.26 -8.62 2.38
N LYS A 79 -4.33 -9.34 2.75
CA LYS A 79 -4.24 -10.66 3.41
C LYS A 79 -3.56 -11.69 2.51
N TYR A 80 -3.89 -11.68 1.22
CA TYR A 80 -3.24 -12.55 0.24
C TYR A 80 -1.75 -12.23 0.10
N TYR A 81 -1.39 -10.95 0.00
CA TYR A 81 0.00 -10.51 -0.03
C TYR A 81 0.78 -10.92 1.24
N GLU A 82 0.19 -10.76 2.42
CA GLU A 82 0.79 -11.20 3.68
C GLU A 82 1.10 -12.71 3.67
N LYS A 83 0.13 -13.53 3.25
CA LYS A 83 0.27 -14.99 3.21
C LYS A 83 1.16 -15.51 2.09
N MET A 84 1.07 -14.91 0.92
CA MET A 84 1.69 -15.46 -0.29
C MET A 84 3.03 -14.82 -0.61
N VAL A 85 3.28 -13.60 -0.12
CA VAL A 85 4.55 -12.89 -0.32
C VAL A 85 5.32 -12.82 0.98
N LYS A 86 4.83 -12.10 2.00
CA LYS A 86 5.61 -11.82 3.22
C LYS A 86 6.05 -13.09 3.94
N GLU A 87 5.14 -14.03 4.16
CA GLU A 87 5.43 -15.30 4.85
C GLU A 87 6.37 -16.22 4.03
N LYS A 88 6.40 -16.06 2.71
CA LYS A 88 7.28 -16.85 1.81
C LYS A 88 8.65 -16.20 1.57
N THR A 89 8.89 -15.00 2.10
CA THR A 89 10.16 -14.29 1.96
C THR A 89 10.79 -13.95 3.31
N PRO A 90 11.06 -14.94 4.19
CA PRO A 90 11.74 -14.67 5.45
C PRO A 90 13.16 -14.13 5.19
N LEU A 91 13.61 -13.21 6.02
CA LEU A 91 14.94 -12.64 5.92
C LEU A 91 15.96 -13.57 6.60
N THR A 92 17.04 -13.92 5.90
CA THR A 92 18.13 -14.74 6.45
C THR A 92 19.38 -13.91 6.73
N ASP A 93 20.26 -14.40 7.60
CA ASP A 93 21.56 -13.73 7.85
C ASP A 93 22.43 -13.68 6.59
N ALA A 94 22.31 -14.67 5.70
CA ALA A 94 22.98 -14.69 4.41
C ALA A 94 22.49 -13.53 3.50
N ASP A 95 21.18 -13.25 3.50
CA ASP A 95 20.63 -12.10 2.78
C ASP A 95 21.22 -10.80 3.31
N PHE A 96 21.33 -10.67 4.64
CA PHE A 96 21.87 -9.48 5.27
C PHE A 96 23.35 -9.26 4.94
N ARG A 97 24.18 -10.30 4.99
CA ARG A 97 25.60 -10.23 4.58
C ARG A 97 25.74 -9.78 3.13
N LYS A 98 24.95 -10.36 2.23
CA LYS A 98 24.93 -9.96 0.82
C LYS A 98 24.51 -8.51 0.62
N ALA A 99 23.57 -8.01 1.43
CA ALA A 99 23.19 -6.61 1.37
C ALA A 99 24.31 -5.68 1.85
N LEU A 100 25.08 -6.05 2.88
CA LEU A 100 26.26 -5.27 3.29
C LEU A 100 27.28 -5.17 2.16
N ASP A 101 27.55 -6.27 1.45
CA ASP A 101 28.39 -6.24 0.26
C ASP A 101 27.87 -5.29 -0.82
N GLU A 102 26.57 -5.36 -1.13
CA GLU A 102 25.94 -4.46 -2.11
C GLU A 102 25.91 -2.99 -1.65
N ILE A 103 25.86 -2.71 -0.34
CA ILE A 103 25.88 -1.34 0.21
C ILE A 103 27.28 -0.75 0.13
N SER A 104 28.31 -1.56 0.38
CA SER A 104 29.73 -1.14 0.25
C SER A 104 30.14 -0.87 -1.19
N LEU A 105 29.41 -1.40 -2.17
CA LEU A 105 29.76 -1.29 -3.57
C LEU A 105 29.35 0.07 -4.15
N ARG A 106 30.32 0.77 -4.74
CA ARG A 106 30.11 1.90 -5.66
C ARG A 106 30.41 1.48 -7.07
N VAL A 107 29.64 2.00 -8.01
CA VAL A 107 29.84 1.77 -9.44
C VAL A 107 29.87 3.11 -10.17
N HIS A 108 30.82 3.28 -11.08
CA HIS A 108 30.87 4.43 -11.98
C HIS A 108 30.19 4.05 -13.29
N LEU A 109 29.14 4.79 -13.64
CA LEU A 109 28.33 4.52 -14.82
C LEU A 109 28.22 5.75 -15.72
N VAL A 110 28.27 5.51 -17.02
CA VAL A 110 27.76 6.45 -18.03
C VAL A 110 26.47 5.84 -18.58
N GLN A 111 25.39 6.61 -18.65
CA GLN A 111 24.08 6.09 -19.05
C GLN A 111 23.45 6.89 -20.19
N LEU A 112 22.73 6.17 -21.04
CA LEU A 112 21.83 6.70 -22.06
C LEU A 112 20.41 6.25 -21.74
N ASN A 113 19.46 7.18 -21.77
CA ASN A 113 18.05 6.93 -21.50
C ASN A 113 17.19 7.28 -22.72
N PHE A 114 16.28 6.39 -23.08
CA PHE A 114 15.44 6.51 -24.27
C PHE A 114 13.98 6.27 -23.94
N GLU A 115 13.08 7.01 -24.58
CA GLU A 115 11.63 6.76 -24.45
C GLU A 115 11.24 5.45 -25.14
N THR A 116 11.89 5.13 -26.27
CA THR A 116 11.51 3.98 -27.09
C THR A 116 12.65 3.00 -27.29
N ARG A 117 12.29 1.72 -27.45
CA ARG A 117 13.23 0.66 -27.80
C ARG A 117 13.97 0.96 -29.10
N LYS A 118 13.26 1.51 -30.11
CA LYS A 118 13.84 1.83 -31.42
C LYS A 118 15.00 2.81 -31.33
N GLN A 119 14.87 3.85 -30.50
CA GLN A 119 15.95 4.81 -30.26
C GLN A 119 17.15 4.13 -29.58
N ALA A 120 16.89 3.31 -28.56
CA ALA A 120 17.94 2.57 -27.87
C ALA A 120 18.67 1.59 -28.80
N ASP A 121 17.92 0.83 -29.62
CA ASP A 121 18.47 -0.12 -30.59
C ASP A 121 19.32 0.61 -31.65
N TYR A 122 18.88 1.77 -32.13
CA TYR A 122 19.64 2.58 -33.08
C TYR A 122 20.95 3.12 -32.46
N ALA A 123 20.88 3.66 -31.23
CA ALA A 123 22.06 4.10 -30.50
C ALA A 123 23.05 2.94 -30.30
N TYR A 124 22.56 1.77 -29.89
CA TYR A 124 23.38 0.57 -29.72
C TYR A 124 24.01 0.08 -31.02
N MET A 125 23.30 0.16 -32.14
CA MET A 125 23.85 -0.17 -33.45
C MET A 125 25.05 0.71 -33.80
N MET A 126 25.00 2.03 -33.54
CA MET A 126 26.14 2.91 -33.81
C MET A 126 27.35 2.58 -32.94
N ILE A 127 27.12 2.27 -31.66
CA ILE A 127 28.16 1.81 -30.73
C ILE A 127 28.81 0.53 -31.29
N LYS A 128 28.01 -0.43 -31.75
CA LYS A 128 28.49 -1.66 -32.39
C LYS A 128 29.26 -1.43 -33.68
N LYS A 129 28.99 -0.35 -34.42
CA LYS A 129 29.72 0.07 -35.62
C LYS A 129 31.01 0.85 -35.32
N GLY A 130 31.37 1.03 -34.04
CA GLY A 130 32.62 1.67 -33.63
C GLY A 130 32.51 3.17 -33.36
N VAL A 131 31.31 3.76 -33.36
CA VAL A 131 31.14 5.15 -32.91
C VAL A 131 31.44 5.21 -31.40
N PRO A 132 32.35 6.09 -30.94
CA PRO A 132 32.70 6.20 -29.52
C PRO A 132 31.47 6.46 -28.64
N PHE A 133 31.40 5.82 -27.47
CA PHE A 133 30.24 5.90 -26.59
C PHE A 133 29.91 7.34 -26.17
N ASP A 134 30.93 8.15 -25.84
CA ASP A 134 30.77 9.56 -25.48
C ASP A 134 30.15 10.38 -26.63
N THR A 135 30.49 10.07 -27.87
CA THR A 135 29.86 10.69 -29.05
C THR A 135 28.38 10.32 -29.13
N VAL A 136 28.03 9.05 -28.90
CA VAL A 136 26.63 8.60 -28.89
C VAL A 136 25.86 9.24 -27.72
N VAL A 137 26.49 9.42 -26.57
CA VAL A 137 25.92 10.15 -25.42
C VAL A 137 25.54 11.58 -25.80
N LEU A 138 26.43 12.29 -26.50
CA LEU A 138 26.16 13.66 -26.97
C LEU A 138 25.02 13.72 -27.99
N LEU A 139 24.99 12.76 -28.94
CA LEU A 139 23.96 12.69 -29.98
C LEU A 139 22.55 12.38 -29.44
N PHE A 140 22.45 11.64 -28.33
CA PHE A 140 21.18 11.17 -27.76
C PHE A 140 20.83 11.82 -26.42
N ARG A 141 21.38 13.00 -26.13
CA ARG A 141 20.97 13.78 -24.95
C ARG A 141 19.47 14.06 -24.98
N ASN A 142 18.79 13.72 -23.90
CA ASN A 142 17.36 13.94 -23.74
C ASN A 142 17.11 14.86 -22.53
N PRO A 143 16.41 16.00 -22.69
CA PRO A 143 16.12 16.90 -21.58
C PRO A 143 15.16 16.31 -20.53
N LYS A 144 14.35 15.30 -20.91
CA LYS A 144 13.45 14.61 -19.99
C LYS A 144 14.15 13.53 -19.15
N PHE A 145 15.16 12.86 -19.72
CA PHE A 145 15.90 11.80 -19.05
C PHE A 145 17.40 12.04 -19.17
N PHE A 146 18.04 12.32 -18.04
CA PHE A 146 19.48 12.61 -18.01
C PHE A 146 20.29 11.48 -18.66
N SER A 147 21.03 11.81 -19.72
CA SER A 147 21.98 10.93 -20.38
C SER A 147 23.38 11.54 -20.29
N GLY A 148 24.33 10.78 -19.78
CA GLY A 148 25.65 11.28 -19.41
C GLY A 148 26.32 10.42 -18.35
N ASP A 149 27.51 10.86 -17.95
CA ASP A 149 28.23 10.32 -16.82
C ASP A 149 27.51 10.69 -15.52
N ILE A 150 27.19 9.70 -14.68
CA ILE A 150 26.58 9.89 -13.36
C ILE A 150 27.59 9.68 -12.22
N GLY A 151 28.87 9.50 -12.54
CA GLY A 151 29.95 9.29 -11.58
C GLY A 151 29.78 8.03 -10.76
N TYR A 152 30.45 7.98 -9.61
CA TYR A 152 30.30 6.90 -8.64
C TYR A 152 28.99 7.02 -7.89
N VAL A 153 28.12 6.03 -8.08
CA VAL A 153 26.85 5.90 -7.37
C VAL A 153 26.85 4.67 -6.47
N PRO A 154 26.19 4.71 -5.30
CA PRO A 154 26.00 3.52 -4.49
C PRO A 154 25.18 2.48 -5.25
N TYR A 155 25.72 1.27 -5.35
CA TYR A 155 25.09 0.18 -6.09
C TYR A 155 23.69 -0.13 -5.57
N HIS A 156 23.46 0.02 -4.27
CA HIS A 156 22.16 -0.23 -3.65
C HIS A 156 21.06 0.78 -4.01
N PHE A 157 21.40 1.99 -4.48
CA PHE A 157 20.45 3.00 -4.99
C PHE A 157 20.01 2.76 -6.43
N LEU A 158 20.71 1.88 -7.16
CA LEU A 158 20.32 1.52 -8.51
C LEU A 158 19.07 0.63 -8.50
N SER A 159 18.27 0.74 -9.56
CA SER A 159 17.10 -0.12 -9.79
C SER A 159 17.50 -1.60 -9.83
N ASP A 160 16.51 -2.49 -9.67
CA ASP A 160 16.76 -3.92 -9.76
C ASP A 160 17.17 -4.34 -11.18
N GLU A 161 16.63 -3.67 -12.19
CA GLU A 161 16.94 -3.85 -13.62
C GLU A 161 18.39 -3.47 -13.93
N THR A 162 18.81 -2.27 -13.51
CA THR A 162 20.19 -1.79 -13.69
C THR A 162 21.17 -2.70 -12.93
N ARG A 163 20.84 -3.09 -11.69
CA ARG A 163 21.68 -4.02 -10.91
C ARG A 163 21.82 -5.39 -11.57
N ALA A 164 20.73 -5.93 -12.11
CA ALA A 164 20.73 -7.19 -12.84
C ALA A 164 21.58 -7.10 -14.12
N MET A 165 21.57 -5.94 -14.79
CA MET A 165 22.45 -5.69 -15.93
C MET A 165 23.92 -5.65 -15.53
N ILE A 166 24.28 -4.84 -14.52
CA ILE A 166 25.67 -4.70 -14.03
C ILE A 166 26.26 -6.02 -13.53
N LYS A 167 25.43 -6.93 -13.00
CA LYS A 167 25.86 -8.29 -12.58
C LYS A 167 26.37 -9.15 -13.73
N ARG A 168 25.94 -8.86 -14.97
CA ARG A 168 26.36 -9.57 -16.19
C ARG A 168 27.50 -8.86 -16.93
N MET A 169 27.95 -7.70 -16.44
CA MET A 169 28.94 -6.85 -17.10
C MET A 169 30.29 -6.85 -16.40
N LYS A 170 31.36 -6.80 -17.19
CA LYS A 170 32.73 -6.47 -16.76
C LYS A 170 32.97 -4.96 -16.83
N VAL A 171 33.94 -4.49 -16.06
CA VAL A 171 34.40 -3.10 -16.13
C VAL A 171 34.90 -2.81 -17.56
N GLY A 172 34.52 -1.66 -18.11
CA GLY A 172 34.72 -1.24 -19.50
C GLY A 172 33.59 -1.63 -20.47
N GLU A 173 32.72 -2.58 -20.11
CA GLU A 173 31.66 -3.04 -21.03
C GLU A 173 30.48 -2.06 -21.15
N ILE A 174 29.85 -2.08 -22.33
CA ILE A 174 28.60 -1.37 -22.64
C ILE A 174 27.48 -2.39 -22.76
N SER A 175 26.38 -2.17 -22.05
CA SER A 175 25.22 -3.07 -22.06
C SER A 175 24.50 -3.04 -23.40
N PRO A 176 23.80 -4.12 -23.79
CA PRO A 176 22.71 -3.99 -24.76
C PRO A 176 21.58 -3.11 -24.19
N PRO A 177 20.66 -2.61 -25.04
CA PRO A 177 19.44 -1.96 -24.58
C PRO A 177 18.64 -2.84 -23.62
N TYR A 178 18.22 -2.28 -22.50
CA TYR A 178 17.33 -2.95 -21.56
C TYR A 178 16.28 -2.00 -21.02
N ARG A 179 15.15 -2.56 -20.59
CA ARG A 179 14.01 -1.79 -20.08
C ARG A 179 14.15 -1.56 -18.58
N GLU A 180 13.92 -0.32 -18.14
CA GLU A 180 13.79 0.10 -16.74
C GLU A 180 12.45 0.83 -16.60
N SER A 181 11.49 0.23 -15.88
CA SER A 181 10.09 0.69 -15.85
C SER A 181 9.55 0.93 -17.28
N TYR A 182 9.18 2.16 -17.64
CA TYR A 182 8.61 2.52 -18.94
C TYR A 182 9.64 3.02 -19.97
N HIS A 183 10.91 3.18 -19.61
CA HIS A 183 11.95 3.67 -20.50
C HIS A 183 13.04 2.62 -20.78
N TRP A 184 13.91 2.93 -21.72
CA TRP A 184 15.02 2.08 -22.16
C TRP A 184 16.35 2.69 -21.78
N LYS A 185 17.33 1.84 -21.47
CA LYS A 185 18.67 2.24 -21.04
C LYS A 185 19.75 1.49 -21.79
N ILE A 186 20.86 2.19 -22.01
CA ILE A 186 22.18 1.60 -22.26
C ILE A 186 23.11 2.16 -21.19
N ILE A 187 23.92 1.32 -20.57
CA ILE A 187 24.91 1.75 -19.59
C ILE A 187 26.30 1.28 -20.00
N GLN A 188 27.30 2.10 -19.73
CA GLN A 188 28.69 1.69 -19.68
C GLN A 188 29.09 1.55 -18.20
N LEU A 189 29.72 0.43 -17.86
CA LEU A 189 30.29 0.22 -16.54
C LEU A 189 31.74 0.69 -16.54
N VAL A 190 32.00 1.91 -16.09
CA VAL A 190 33.34 2.53 -16.14
C VAL A 190 34.26 1.96 -15.07
N ASP A 191 33.75 1.79 -13.84
CA ASP A 191 34.52 1.23 -12.73
C ASP A 191 33.61 0.62 -11.63
N LYS A 192 34.20 -0.22 -10.77
CA LYS A 192 33.60 -0.78 -9.56
C LYS A 192 34.59 -0.70 -8.39
N ARG A 193 34.19 -0.10 -7.28
CA ARG A 193 35.01 -0.06 -6.05
C ARG A 193 34.19 -0.35 -4.80
N LYS A 194 34.83 -0.92 -3.78
CA LYS A 194 34.24 -1.06 -2.44
C LYS A 194 34.67 0.11 -1.57
N GLU A 195 33.72 0.65 -0.81
CA GLU A 195 33.96 1.63 0.24
C GLU A 195 33.69 1.01 1.61
N GLU A 196 34.48 1.41 2.60
CA GLU A 196 34.30 0.93 3.97
C GLU A 196 33.00 1.48 4.56
N LEU A 197 32.18 0.59 5.13
CA LEU A 197 30.90 0.95 5.74
C LEU A 197 31.12 1.46 7.16
N LYS A 198 30.91 2.76 7.38
CA LYS A 198 30.91 3.36 8.71
C LYS A 198 29.55 3.22 9.37
N ASN A 199 29.52 2.98 10.69
CA ASN A 199 28.30 2.95 11.52
C ASN A 199 27.23 1.91 11.12
N ILE A 200 27.61 0.72 10.64
CA ILE A 200 26.67 -0.36 10.25
C ILE A 200 25.64 -0.63 11.34
N GLU A 201 26.05 -0.69 12.61
CA GLU A 201 25.15 -1.02 13.72
C GLU A 201 24.02 0.00 13.88
N ARG A 202 24.26 1.29 13.55
CA ARG A 202 23.23 2.33 13.60
C ARG A 202 22.20 2.23 12.47
N ILE A 203 22.56 1.64 11.34
CA ILE A 203 21.71 1.55 10.14
C ILE A 203 21.17 0.15 9.87
N LYS A 204 21.47 -0.81 10.75
CA LYS A 204 21.15 -2.23 10.61
C LYS A 204 19.66 -2.49 10.37
N ASP A 205 18.78 -1.83 11.13
CA ASP A 205 17.34 -2.02 11.01
C ASP A 205 16.78 -1.38 9.73
N VAL A 206 17.36 -0.25 9.30
CA VAL A 206 17.02 0.39 8.03
C VAL A 206 17.42 -0.54 6.87
N ILE A 207 18.61 -1.12 6.92
CA ILE A 207 19.08 -2.10 5.92
C ILE A 207 18.17 -3.32 5.89
N ARG A 208 17.83 -3.89 7.05
CA ARG A 208 16.96 -5.06 7.15
C ARG A 208 15.56 -4.77 6.58
N THR A 209 15.01 -3.60 6.88
CA THR A 209 13.70 -3.18 6.37
C THR A 209 13.74 -3.03 4.85
N GLY A 210 14.69 -2.26 4.31
CA GLY A 210 14.81 -2.06 2.86
C GLY A 210 15.11 -3.36 2.10
N LEU A 211 15.90 -4.26 2.70
CA LEU A 211 16.18 -5.58 2.13
C LEU A 211 14.93 -6.47 2.12
N LYS A 212 14.16 -6.48 3.20
CA LYS A 212 12.88 -7.19 3.27
C LYS A 212 11.91 -6.70 2.21
N GLU A 213 11.69 -5.39 2.11
CA GLU A 213 10.81 -4.78 1.10
C GLU A 213 11.25 -5.11 -0.33
N ARG A 214 12.57 -5.04 -0.60
CA ARG A 214 13.11 -5.42 -1.91
C ARG A 214 12.88 -6.91 -2.21
N LYS A 215 13.11 -7.80 -1.24
CA LYS A 215 12.92 -9.25 -1.40
C LYS A 215 11.45 -9.57 -1.68
N GLU A 216 10.54 -8.95 -0.92
CA GLU A 216 9.10 -9.05 -1.14
C GLU A 216 8.69 -8.53 -2.52
N ARG A 217 9.17 -7.34 -2.93
CA ARG A 217 8.90 -6.74 -4.25
C ARG A 217 9.36 -7.64 -5.40
N LEU A 218 10.58 -8.19 -5.33
CA LEU A 218 11.10 -9.09 -6.35
C LEU A 218 10.36 -10.42 -6.40
N TYR A 219 9.92 -10.94 -5.25
CA TYR A 219 9.08 -12.12 -5.19
C TYR A 219 7.71 -11.86 -5.82
N LEU A 220 7.05 -10.76 -5.42
CA LEU A 220 5.77 -10.34 -5.99
C LEU A 220 5.87 -10.14 -7.49
N LYS A 221 6.91 -9.44 -7.99
CA LYS A 221 7.12 -9.22 -9.43
C LYS A 221 7.13 -10.54 -10.19
N ARG A 222 7.89 -11.54 -9.72
CA ARG A 222 7.91 -12.87 -10.36
C ARG A 222 6.56 -13.57 -10.28
N MET A 223 5.92 -13.53 -9.12
CA MET A 223 4.60 -14.14 -8.93
C MET A 223 3.57 -13.53 -9.89
N VAL A 224 3.54 -12.21 -10.02
CA VAL A 224 2.63 -11.49 -10.93
C VAL A 224 2.89 -11.83 -12.39
N GLU A 225 4.15 -11.96 -12.81
CA GLU A 225 4.46 -12.38 -14.19
C GLU A 225 3.97 -13.81 -14.48
N GLU A 226 4.05 -14.73 -13.52
CA GLU A 226 3.45 -16.05 -13.67
C GLU A 226 1.91 -16.01 -13.67
N LEU A 227 1.30 -15.16 -12.83
CA LEU A 227 -0.15 -14.96 -12.83
C LEU A 227 -0.64 -14.32 -14.14
N LYS A 228 0.12 -13.40 -14.74
CA LYS A 228 -0.22 -12.81 -16.04
C LYS A 228 -0.31 -13.88 -17.14
N LYS A 229 0.57 -14.89 -17.10
CA LYS A 229 0.52 -16.04 -18.02
C LYS A 229 -0.67 -16.94 -17.71
N LYS A 230 -0.89 -17.25 -16.42
CA LYS A 230 -1.98 -18.12 -15.95
C LYS A 230 -3.37 -17.57 -16.30
N HIS A 231 -3.55 -16.26 -16.22
CA HIS A 231 -4.83 -15.55 -16.41
C HIS A 231 -4.98 -14.91 -17.78
N HIS A 232 -4.21 -15.38 -18.77
CA HIS A 232 -4.30 -14.97 -20.19
C HIS A 232 -4.44 -13.45 -20.37
N VAL A 233 -3.49 -12.68 -19.83
CA VAL A 233 -3.57 -11.21 -19.88
C VAL A 233 -3.38 -10.70 -21.29
N VAL A 234 -4.44 -10.10 -21.85
CA VAL A 234 -4.47 -9.57 -23.23
C VAL A 234 -4.75 -8.07 -23.21
N TYR A 235 -4.00 -7.32 -24.01
CA TYR A 235 -4.13 -5.87 -24.16
C TYR A 235 -4.93 -5.55 -25.43
N ASN A 236 -5.77 -4.52 -25.34
CA ASN A 236 -6.43 -3.96 -26.51
C ASN A 236 -5.49 -2.97 -27.19
N GLU A 237 -4.76 -3.44 -28.21
CA GLU A 237 -3.78 -2.63 -28.95
C GLU A 237 -4.40 -1.37 -29.59
N SER A 238 -5.70 -1.40 -29.92
CA SER A 238 -6.40 -0.22 -30.49
C SER A 238 -6.71 0.84 -29.44
N ILE A 239 -6.81 0.46 -28.17
CA ILE A 239 -7.16 1.35 -27.05
C ILE A 239 -5.93 1.77 -26.26
N LEU A 240 -4.86 0.96 -26.25
CA LEU A 240 -3.63 1.21 -25.51
C LEU A 240 -3.01 2.60 -25.75
N PRO A 241 -3.00 3.18 -26.98
CA PRO A 241 -2.48 4.52 -27.19
C PRO A 241 -3.24 5.63 -26.44
N TYR A 242 -4.52 5.41 -26.11
CA TYR A 242 -5.34 6.38 -25.37
C TYR A 242 -5.00 6.42 -23.87
N LEU A 243 -4.22 5.46 -23.37
CA LEU A 243 -3.68 5.50 -22.00
C LEU A 243 -2.83 6.76 -21.76
N PHE A 244 -2.20 7.28 -22.80
CA PHE A 244 -1.27 8.42 -22.73
C PHE A 244 -1.93 9.76 -23.11
N LYS A 245 -3.22 9.77 -23.45
CA LYS A 245 -3.96 10.98 -23.84
C LYS A 245 -4.55 11.67 -22.60
N PRO A 246 -4.66 13.01 -22.55
CA PRO A 246 -5.40 13.68 -21.48
C PRO A 246 -6.84 13.17 -21.40
N TYR A 247 -7.37 12.94 -20.19
CA TYR A 247 -8.71 12.38 -19.97
C TYR A 247 -9.80 13.10 -20.77
N ASP A 248 -9.81 14.44 -20.71
CA ASP A 248 -10.82 15.29 -21.36
C ASP A 248 -10.78 15.23 -22.90
N SER A 249 -9.70 14.69 -23.48
CA SER A 249 -9.56 14.51 -24.93
C SER A 249 -10.08 13.16 -25.45
N ILE A 250 -10.52 12.26 -24.55
CA ILE A 250 -10.89 10.89 -24.90
C ILE A 250 -12.42 10.77 -24.97
N PRO A 251 -12.99 10.32 -26.11
CA PRO A 251 -14.43 10.14 -26.24
C PRO A 251 -14.99 9.16 -25.18
N PRO A 252 -16.20 9.39 -24.63
CA PRO A 252 -16.80 8.50 -23.63
C PRO A 252 -16.91 7.04 -24.06
N ILE A 253 -17.13 6.78 -25.36
CA ILE A 253 -17.15 5.42 -25.90
C ILE A 253 -15.79 4.72 -25.72
N ILE A 254 -14.69 5.44 -25.96
CA ILE A 254 -13.32 4.91 -25.80
C ILE A 254 -12.99 4.70 -24.32
N LEU A 255 -13.40 5.62 -23.44
CA LEU A 255 -13.26 5.46 -21.99
C LEU A 255 -13.99 4.22 -21.45
N ASN A 256 -15.11 3.83 -22.06
CA ASN A 256 -15.90 2.67 -21.65
C ASN A 256 -15.49 1.35 -22.30
N THR A 257 -14.49 1.36 -23.19
CA THR A 257 -13.94 0.16 -23.83
C THR A 257 -12.90 -0.53 -22.95
N TRP A 258 -12.84 -1.86 -23.03
CA TRP A 258 -11.83 -2.67 -22.34
C TRP A 258 -10.42 -2.34 -22.87
N LEU A 259 -9.51 -2.09 -21.94
CA LEU A 259 -8.08 -1.88 -22.20
C LEU A 259 -7.29 -3.17 -21.97
N VAL A 260 -7.61 -3.91 -20.90
CA VAL A 260 -6.97 -5.18 -20.56
C VAL A 260 -8.02 -6.21 -20.15
N ARG A 261 -7.84 -7.45 -20.61
CA ARG A 261 -8.62 -8.61 -20.20
C ARG A 261 -7.75 -9.60 -19.43
N MET A 262 -8.31 -10.19 -18.37
CA MET A 262 -7.72 -11.26 -17.55
C MET A 262 -8.83 -12.29 -17.30
N ASP A 263 -8.84 -13.38 -18.06
CA ASP A 263 -9.94 -14.35 -18.10
C ASP A 263 -11.32 -13.68 -18.35
N ASP A 264 -12.24 -13.72 -17.38
CA ASP A 264 -13.59 -13.13 -17.42
C ASP A 264 -13.65 -11.66 -16.96
N ARG A 265 -12.50 -11.07 -16.61
CA ARG A 265 -12.41 -9.72 -16.05
C ARG A 265 -11.85 -8.73 -17.05
N GLU A 266 -12.47 -7.55 -17.09
CA GLU A 266 -12.05 -6.45 -17.95
C GLU A 266 -11.70 -5.21 -17.13
N LEU A 267 -10.55 -4.62 -17.42
CA LEU A 267 -10.22 -3.26 -16.98
C LEU A 267 -10.51 -2.31 -18.14
N LYS A 268 -11.39 -1.35 -17.91
CA LYS A 268 -11.76 -0.33 -18.89
C LYS A 268 -10.76 0.82 -18.88
N LEU A 269 -10.53 1.47 -20.01
CA LEU A 269 -9.62 2.61 -20.07
C LEU A 269 -9.99 3.71 -19.06
N GLY A 270 -11.28 4.00 -18.93
CA GLY A 270 -11.79 5.03 -18.03
C GLY A 270 -11.59 4.74 -16.55
N SER A 271 -11.51 3.47 -16.12
CA SER A 271 -11.14 3.18 -14.73
C SER A 271 -9.69 3.53 -14.46
N ILE A 272 -8.78 3.12 -15.36
CA ILE A 272 -7.35 3.41 -15.25
C ILE A 272 -7.08 4.92 -15.27
N HIS A 273 -7.79 5.67 -16.10
CA HIS A 273 -7.67 7.14 -16.14
C HIS A 273 -8.14 7.82 -14.84
N ARG A 274 -9.21 7.33 -14.21
CA ARG A 274 -9.65 7.87 -12.91
C ARG A 274 -8.59 7.62 -11.84
N ASP A 275 -7.99 6.43 -11.84
CA ASP A 275 -6.92 6.09 -10.89
C ASP A 275 -5.66 6.92 -11.15
N LEU A 276 -5.32 7.15 -12.43
CA LEU A 276 -4.25 8.06 -12.85
C LEU A 276 -4.49 9.49 -12.35
N TYR A 277 -5.70 10.03 -12.50
CA TYR A 277 -6.02 11.38 -12.02
C TYR A 277 -5.81 11.51 -10.50
N GLN A 278 -6.27 10.51 -9.74
CA GLN A 278 -6.08 10.48 -8.28
C GLN A 278 -4.61 10.39 -7.89
N LEU A 279 -3.80 9.60 -8.61
CA LEU A 279 -2.39 9.38 -8.30
C LEU A 279 -1.46 10.51 -8.80
N ARG A 280 -1.78 11.13 -9.94
CA ARG A 280 -1.00 12.24 -10.54
C ARG A 280 -0.97 13.48 -9.65
N SER A 281 -1.99 13.68 -8.83
CA SER A 281 -2.03 14.74 -7.81
C SER A 281 -0.98 14.56 -6.70
N ARG A 282 -0.39 13.35 -6.55
CA ARG A 282 0.48 13.00 -5.43
C ARG A 282 1.95 12.84 -5.80
N MET A 283 2.29 12.28 -6.96
CA MET A 283 3.66 12.08 -7.46
C MET A 283 3.57 11.68 -8.94
N GLY A 284 4.43 12.18 -9.84
CA GLY A 284 4.32 12.01 -11.31
C GLY A 284 4.47 10.57 -11.84
N TYR A 285 3.51 9.68 -11.58
CA TYR A 285 3.47 8.32 -12.09
C TYR A 285 3.26 8.26 -13.61
N HIS A 286 3.94 7.32 -14.27
CA HIS A 286 3.72 7.03 -15.68
C HIS A 286 2.43 6.21 -15.86
N PRO A 287 1.64 6.44 -16.93
CA PRO A 287 0.39 5.70 -17.17
C PRO A 287 0.53 4.17 -17.15
N GLU A 288 1.66 3.65 -17.63
CA GLU A 288 1.93 2.20 -17.57
C GLU A 288 2.15 1.66 -16.16
N ASP A 289 2.70 2.46 -15.23
CA ASP A 289 2.90 2.00 -13.86
C ASP A 289 1.56 1.80 -13.15
N VAL A 290 0.61 2.72 -13.39
CA VAL A 290 -0.76 2.60 -12.85
C VAL A 290 -1.47 1.42 -13.49
N LEU A 291 -1.36 1.24 -14.82
CA LEU A 291 -1.92 0.06 -15.48
C LEU A 291 -1.36 -1.24 -14.91
N ASN A 292 -0.04 -1.34 -14.73
CA ASN A 292 0.59 -2.52 -14.15
C ASN A 292 0.15 -2.77 -12.69
N TYR A 293 -0.02 -1.70 -11.92
CA TYR A 293 -0.54 -1.78 -10.55
C TYR A 293 -1.98 -2.31 -10.50
N GLU A 294 -2.85 -1.83 -11.38
CA GLU A 294 -4.25 -2.29 -11.45
C GLU A 294 -4.35 -3.75 -11.92
N ILE A 295 -3.56 -4.15 -12.93
CA ILE A 295 -3.46 -5.55 -13.36
C ILE A 295 -2.99 -6.43 -12.20
N GLN A 296 -1.91 -6.03 -11.51
CA GLN A 296 -1.41 -6.77 -10.34
C GLN A 296 -2.51 -6.94 -9.30
N ASN A 297 -3.19 -5.86 -8.92
CA ASN A 297 -4.24 -5.91 -7.89
C ASN A 297 -5.42 -6.79 -8.30
N GLU A 298 -5.85 -6.75 -9.56
CA GLU A 298 -6.91 -7.64 -10.06
C GLU A 298 -6.47 -9.11 -10.00
N LEU A 299 -5.26 -9.44 -10.45
CA LEU A 299 -4.74 -10.81 -10.41
C LEU A 299 -4.63 -11.34 -8.98
N LEU A 300 -4.07 -10.54 -8.06
CA LEU A 300 -3.98 -10.91 -6.64
C LEU A 300 -5.36 -11.11 -6.02
N TYR A 301 -6.32 -10.25 -6.36
CA TYR A 301 -7.68 -10.35 -5.84
C TYR A 301 -8.38 -11.61 -6.32
N GLN A 302 -8.32 -11.92 -7.62
CA GLN A 302 -8.92 -13.14 -8.16
C GLN A 302 -8.32 -14.39 -7.52
N GLU A 303 -6.99 -14.46 -7.38
CA GLU A 303 -6.34 -15.60 -6.74
C GLU A 303 -6.68 -15.72 -5.25
N ALA A 304 -6.83 -14.59 -4.56
CA ALA A 304 -7.29 -14.58 -3.18
C ALA A 304 -8.72 -15.15 -3.05
N LEU A 305 -9.63 -14.76 -3.95
CA LEU A 305 -10.99 -15.31 -3.98
C LEU A 305 -11.00 -16.81 -4.28
N ARG A 306 -10.25 -17.27 -5.28
CA ARG A 306 -10.12 -18.71 -5.60
C ARG A 306 -9.54 -19.50 -4.43
N ALA A 307 -8.66 -18.90 -3.64
CA ALA A 307 -8.09 -19.50 -2.44
C ALA A 307 -8.97 -19.37 -1.18
N GLY A 308 -10.22 -18.91 -1.31
CA GLY A 308 -11.18 -18.80 -0.20
C GLY A 308 -10.83 -17.73 0.84
N PHE A 309 -10.11 -16.67 0.45
CA PHE A 309 -9.69 -15.63 1.40
C PHE A 309 -10.86 -14.82 1.95
N LYS A 310 -11.96 -14.69 1.19
CA LYS A 310 -13.16 -13.98 1.67
C LYS A 310 -13.78 -14.70 2.87
N GLU A 311 -13.91 -16.02 2.77
CA GLU A 311 -14.44 -16.89 3.83
C GLU A 311 -13.45 -17.00 4.97
N LYS A 312 -12.15 -17.14 4.68
CA LYS A 312 -11.11 -17.27 5.71
C LYS A 312 -10.96 -16.02 6.57
N PHE A 313 -11.16 -14.84 6.00
CA PHE A 313 -10.99 -13.54 6.66
C PHE A 313 -12.33 -12.79 6.84
N TRP A 314 -13.44 -13.53 6.95
CA TRP A 314 -14.79 -12.96 7.06
C TRP A 314 -14.93 -12.02 8.28
N ARG A 315 -14.23 -12.30 9.38
CA ARG A 315 -14.28 -11.47 10.60
C ARG A 315 -13.64 -10.12 10.38
N GLU A 316 -12.42 -10.10 9.83
CA GLU A 316 -11.75 -8.83 9.51
C GLU A 316 -12.53 -8.03 8.47
N LEU A 317 -13.13 -8.69 7.47
CA LEU A 317 -14.00 -8.04 6.49
C LEU A 317 -15.24 -7.41 7.14
N ARG A 318 -15.91 -8.16 8.03
CA ARG A 318 -17.04 -7.65 8.81
C ARG A 318 -16.64 -6.43 9.64
N LEU A 319 -15.52 -6.50 10.36
CA LEU A 319 -15.05 -5.40 11.20
C LEU A 319 -14.70 -4.17 10.38
N ALA A 320 -13.98 -4.32 9.26
CA ALA A 320 -13.64 -3.22 8.37
C ALA A 320 -14.88 -2.52 7.79
N ARG A 321 -15.89 -3.30 7.38
CA ARG A 321 -17.18 -2.75 6.94
C ARG A 321 -17.89 -1.98 8.05
N GLU A 322 -17.95 -2.55 9.25
CA GLU A 322 -18.54 -1.88 10.41
C GLU A 322 -17.78 -0.60 10.78
N ASP A 323 -16.45 -0.58 10.68
CA ASP A 323 -15.63 0.61 10.96
C ASP A 323 -15.88 1.74 9.97
N LEU A 324 -16.11 1.42 8.70
CA LEU A 324 -16.54 2.41 7.71
C LEU A 324 -17.88 3.06 8.05
N ILE A 325 -18.85 2.23 8.44
CA ILE A 325 -20.18 2.70 8.84
C ILE A 325 -20.06 3.54 10.12
N ALA A 326 -19.30 3.06 11.09
CA ALA A 326 -19.02 3.77 12.33
C ALA A 326 -18.37 5.13 12.07
N LYS A 327 -17.38 5.21 11.18
CA LYS A 327 -16.71 6.45 10.78
C LYS A 327 -17.70 7.46 10.19
N HIS A 328 -18.58 7.01 9.31
CA HIS A 328 -19.62 7.88 8.74
C HIS A 328 -20.59 8.38 9.83
N MET A 329 -21.03 7.48 10.71
CA MET A 329 -21.91 7.81 11.83
C MET A 329 -21.23 8.72 12.87
N TYR A 330 -19.94 8.55 13.12
CA TYR A 330 -19.15 9.42 13.98
C TYR A 330 -19.13 10.84 13.42
N LYS A 331 -18.85 10.98 12.13
CA LYS A 331 -18.86 12.28 11.45
C LYS A 331 -20.22 12.97 11.62
N LEU A 332 -21.31 12.27 11.30
CA LEU A 332 -22.67 12.85 11.38
C LEU A 332 -23.10 13.21 12.80
N LEU A 333 -22.87 12.33 13.78
CA LEU A 333 -23.44 12.48 15.13
C LEU A 333 -22.53 13.23 16.11
N ILE A 334 -21.23 13.28 15.82
CA ILE A 334 -20.22 13.89 16.70
C ILE A 334 -19.62 15.10 15.98
N THR A 335 -18.77 14.91 14.97
CA THR A 335 -17.98 15.99 14.38
C THR A 335 -18.82 17.10 13.73
N ASP A 336 -19.73 16.74 12.82
CA ASP A 336 -20.55 17.71 12.06
C ASP A 336 -21.67 18.31 12.92
N SER A 337 -21.96 17.70 14.07
CA SER A 337 -22.97 18.20 15.01
C SER A 337 -22.47 19.32 15.93
N ILE A 338 -21.17 19.63 15.89
CA ILE A 338 -20.54 20.59 16.79
C ILE A 338 -20.52 21.98 16.18
N ASN A 339 -21.26 22.88 16.82
CA ASN A 339 -21.22 24.30 16.58
C ASN A 339 -20.33 24.98 17.63
N ILE A 340 -19.43 25.85 17.16
CA ILE A 340 -18.59 26.69 18.00
C ILE A 340 -18.89 28.15 17.67
N SER A 341 -19.31 28.91 18.68
CA SER A 341 -19.58 30.34 18.54
C SER A 341 -18.34 31.18 18.81
N ALA A 342 -18.32 32.40 18.25
CA ALA A 342 -17.26 33.37 18.52
C ALA A 342 -17.12 33.68 20.02
N ALA A 343 -18.25 33.80 20.74
CA ALA A 343 -18.26 34.09 22.17
C ALA A 343 -17.61 32.98 23.01
N GLU A 344 -17.77 31.71 22.62
CA GLU A 344 -17.10 30.60 23.30
C GLU A 344 -15.58 30.60 23.04
N ILE A 345 -15.16 30.98 21.84
CA ILE A 345 -13.74 31.14 21.51
C ILE A 345 -13.13 32.29 22.33
N ASP A 346 -13.82 33.43 22.41
CA ASP A 346 -13.34 34.58 23.19
C ASP A 346 -13.30 34.23 24.69
N SER A 347 -14.27 33.45 25.18
CA SER A 347 -14.27 32.95 26.56
C SER A 347 -13.11 32.01 26.86
N ILE A 348 -12.70 31.13 25.94
CA ILE A 348 -11.57 30.20 26.22
C ILE A 348 -10.22 30.92 26.08
N ILE A 349 -10.10 31.86 25.13
CA ILE A 349 -8.92 32.72 24.98
C ILE A 349 -8.65 33.51 26.28
N SER A 350 -9.69 34.14 26.83
CA SER A 350 -9.60 34.91 28.07
C SER A 350 -9.34 34.05 29.30
N LYS A 351 -9.99 32.88 29.42
CA LYS A 351 -9.84 32.00 30.60
C LYS A 351 -8.53 31.22 30.63
N GLU A 352 -8.07 30.73 29.48
CA GLU A 352 -6.91 29.83 29.39
C GLU A 352 -5.64 30.52 28.86
N GLY A 353 -5.69 31.83 28.59
CA GLY A 353 -4.53 32.60 28.11
C GLY A 353 -4.04 32.18 26.71
N ILE A 354 -4.91 31.58 25.89
CA ILE A 354 -4.57 31.09 24.55
C ILE A 354 -4.42 32.27 23.59
N LYS A 355 -3.21 32.45 23.04
CA LYS A 355 -2.89 33.61 22.18
C LYS A 355 -3.46 33.53 20.76
N ASN A 356 -3.90 32.35 20.32
CA ASN A 356 -4.28 32.09 18.94
C ASN A 356 -5.72 31.58 18.83
N ARG A 357 -6.55 32.28 18.07
CA ARG A 357 -7.96 31.93 17.83
C ARG A 357 -8.15 30.54 17.21
N ILE A 358 -7.28 30.14 16.28
CA ILE A 358 -7.32 28.81 15.64
C ILE A 358 -7.03 27.71 16.67
N GLN A 359 -6.05 27.95 17.56
CA GLN A 359 -5.72 27.01 18.63
C GLN A 359 -6.87 26.89 19.65
N ALA A 360 -7.46 28.02 20.02
CA ALA A 360 -8.62 28.07 20.93
C ALA A 360 -9.83 27.32 20.35
N GLU A 361 -10.15 27.55 19.07
CA GLU A 361 -11.23 26.84 18.39
C GLU A 361 -10.98 25.33 18.32
N ARG A 362 -9.75 24.91 17.99
CA ARG A 362 -9.37 23.48 17.97
C ARG A 362 -9.59 22.81 19.32
N LEU A 363 -9.08 23.40 20.40
CA LEU A 363 -9.21 22.84 21.76
C LEU A 363 -10.68 22.77 22.21
N LEU A 364 -11.45 23.81 21.90
CA LEU A 364 -12.88 23.83 22.18
C LEU A 364 -13.63 22.75 21.40
N ARG A 365 -13.27 22.54 20.12
CA ARG A 365 -13.81 21.45 19.29
C ARG A 365 -13.50 20.09 19.89
N GLU A 366 -12.24 19.82 20.23
CA GLU A 366 -11.80 18.57 20.84
C GLU A 366 -12.54 18.28 22.16
N SER A 367 -12.70 19.29 23.01
CA SER A 367 -13.45 19.18 24.27
C SER A 367 -14.93 18.86 24.03
N LYS A 368 -15.58 19.58 23.11
CA LYS A 368 -16.99 19.33 22.73
C LYS A 368 -17.18 17.95 22.09
N GLU A 369 -16.26 17.52 21.24
CA GLU A 369 -16.26 16.17 20.65
C GLU A 369 -16.19 15.10 21.74
N LYS A 370 -15.27 15.26 22.70
CA LYS A 370 -15.12 14.33 23.83
C LYS A 370 -16.40 14.25 24.68
N ALA A 371 -17.03 15.38 24.99
CA ALA A 371 -18.29 15.41 25.74
C ALA A 371 -19.44 14.77 24.96
N ARG A 372 -19.55 15.08 23.67
CA ARG A 372 -20.57 14.54 22.76
C ARG A 372 -20.42 13.03 22.59
N ARG A 373 -19.18 12.55 22.41
CA ARG A 373 -18.81 11.13 22.37
C ARG A 373 -19.32 10.39 23.60
N LYS A 374 -19.04 10.89 24.81
CA LYS A 374 -19.49 10.27 26.07
C LYS A 374 -21.02 10.18 26.12
N LYS A 375 -21.72 11.28 25.80
CA LYS A 375 -23.19 11.32 25.80
C LYS A 375 -23.80 10.33 24.80
N ILE A 376 -23.28 10.26 23.59
CA ILE A 376 -23.76 9.33 22.55
C ILE A 376 -23.49 7.89 22.96
N MET A 377 -22.30 7.57 23.47
CA MET A 377 -21.97 6.21 23.89
C MET A 377 -22.94 5.70 24.96
N ILE A 378 -23.22 6.51 25.99
CA ILE A 378 -24.20 6.17 27.05
C ILE A 378 -25.58 5.94 26.44
N ARG A 379 -26.06 6.87 25.61
CA ARG A 379 -27.36 6.77 24.96
C ARG A 379 -27.48 5.49 24.11
N LEU A 380 -26.48 5.20 23.27
CA LEU A 380 -26.49 4.05 22.37
C LEU A 380 -26.36 2.72 23.10
N LYS A 381 -25.65 2.66 24.23
CA LYS A 381 -25.64 1.45 25.08
C LYS A 381 -27.06 1.06 25.47
N THR A 382 -27.87 2.03 25.90
CA THR A 382 -29.27 1.82 26.28
C THR A 382 -30.15 1.53 25.07
N GLU A 383 -30.14 2.39 24.04
CA GLU A 383 -31.01 2.27 22.85
C GLU A 383 -30.80 0.96 22.08
N LEU A 384 -29.57 0.44 22.05
CA LEU A 384 -29.22 -0.77 21.31
C LEU A 384 -29.19 -2.02 22.20
N ALA A 385 -29.61 -1.92 23.46
CA ALA A 385 -29.56 -3.00 24.44
C ALA A 385 -28.18 -3.69 24.50
N ALA A 386 -27.12 -2.87 24.61
CA ALA A 386 -25.75 -3.37 24.65
C ALA A 386 -25.44 -3.98 26.03
N SER A 387 -24.92 -5.20 26.06
CA SER A 387 -24.46 -5.86 27.28
C SER A 387 -22.97 -6.20 27.21
N LEU A 388 -22.27 -5.93 28.31
CA LEU A 388 -20.82 -6.09 28.42
C LEU A 388 -20.50 -7.29 29.32
N ASN A 389 -19.49 -8.07 28.95
CA ASN A 389 -18.95 -9.10 29.83
C ASN A 389 -17.81 -8.51 30.68
N VAL A 390 -18.19 -7.88 31.79
CA VAL A 390 -17.27 -7.17 32.70
C VAL A 390 -16.18 -8.10 33.24
N ALA A 391 -16.49 -9.37 33.50
CA ALA A 391 -15.50 -10.35 33.96
C ALA A 391 -14.39 -10.57 32.91
N VAL A 392 -14.75 -10.67 31.63
CA VAL A 392 -13.75 -10.81 30.55
C VAL A 392 -12.94 -9.52 30.40
N LEU A 393 -13.58 -8.36 30.42
CA LEU A 393 -12.90 -7.06 30.29
C LEU A 393 -11.89 -6.83 31.42
N ASN A 394 -12.25 -7.13 32.66
CA ASN A 394 -11.35 -7.05 33.80
C ASN A 394 -10.14 -7.98 33.65
N ARG A 395 -10.33 -9.21 33.15
CA ARG A 395 -9.22 -10.14 32.87
C ARG A 395 -8.29 -9.64 31.75
N LEU A 396 -8.81 -8.85 30.82
CA LEU A 396 -8.02 -8.20 29.76
C LEU A 396 -7.35 -6.89 30.22
N GLY A 397 -7.54 -6.48 31.48
CA GLY A 397 -7.04 -5.20 32.00
C GLY A 397 -7.77 -3.98 31.43
N MET A 398 -8.95 -4.18 30.85
CA MET A 398 -9.76 -3.12 30.25
C MET A 398 -10.78 -2.63 31.26
N LYS A 399 -10.52 -1.45 31.85
CA LYS A 399 -11.48 -0.78 32.73
C LYS A 399 -12.52 -0.03 31.90
N GLU A 400 -13.74 0.03 32.40
CA GLU A 400 -14.75 0.93 31.89
C GLU A 400 -14.43 2.34 32.44
N GLU A 401 -14.02 3.26 31.57
CA GLU A 401 -13.79 4.68 31.90
C GLU A 401 -15.07 5.53 31.77
#